data_AF-A0A3N4ZI52-F1
#
_entry.id   AF-A0A3N4ZI52-F1
#
_cell.length_a   1.000
_cell.length_b   1.000
_cell.length_c   1.000
_cell.angle_alpha   90.00
_cell.angle_beta   90.00
_cell.angle_gamma   90.00
#
_symmetry.space_group_name_H-M   'P 1'
#
loop_
_entity.id
_entity.type
_entity.pdbx_description
1 polymer ?
#
loop_
_entity_poly.entity_id
_entity_poly.type
_entity_poly.pdbx_seq_one_letter_code
_entity_poly.pdbx_strand_id
1 'polypeptide(L)'
;MTRTATELLETTTAKLAPDPQANPLVPLIARGEASRDTLATLALEQRWVIPADRLAFLHLAQRATEEPEAADFFEMLADGEALAGERLQPFAAACGIDEAKTSAYESLPGCQAYPSYVAWLALNATPTDAVLAITANFSAWGGYCATIAESLRVHYDFTDEACAFFDFFAQPAPALDRRATAAVQAGLDTGFLNEDLAQAYGRLLQSYESLFWSTLLQLA
;
A
#
# COMPACT_ATOMS: atom_id res chain seq x y z
N MET A 1 -27.62 6.96 17.58
CA MET A 1 -26.82 7.98 16.86
C MET A 1 -26.35 7.32 15.58
N THR A 2 -26.52 7.98 14.44
CA THR A 2 -25.96 7.51 13.16
C THR A 2 -24.43 7.58 13.26
N ARG A 3 -23.73 6.47 13.01
CA ARG A 3 -22.26 6.42 13.03
C ARG A 3 -21.72 7.31 11.91
N THR A 4 -20.70 8.12 12.21
CA THR A 4 -20.07 9.01 11.21
C THR A 4 -19.02 8.28 10.38
N ALA A 5 -18.71 8.78 9.18
CA ALA A 5 -17.64 8.22 8.35
C ALA A 5 -16.28 8.21 9.07
N THR A 6 -15.97 9.26 9.85
CA THR A 6 -14.74 9.33 10.66
C THR A 6 -14.69 8.20 11.68
N GLU A 7 -15.75 8.01 12.47
CA GLU A 7 -15.83 6.90 13.44
C GLU A 7 -15.71 5.54 12.75
N LEU A 8 -16.30 5.37 11.56
CA LEU A 8 -16.22 4.12 10.81
C LEU A 8 -14.79 3.85 10.32
N LEU A 9 -14.11 4.85 9.75
CA LEU A 9 -12.73 4.75 9.33
C LEU A 9 -11.82 4.42 10.52
N GLU A 10 -11.92 5.18 11.62
CA GLU A 10 -11.12 4.95 12.83
C GLU A 10 -11.33 3.54 13.39
N THR A 11 -12.58 3.10 13.53
CA THR A 11 -12.89 1.76 14.06
C THR A 11 -12.47 0.64 13.12
N THR A 12 -12.58 0.84 11.81
CA THR A 12 -12.15 -0.16 10.81
C THR A 12 -10.63 -0.28 10.78
N THR A 13 -9.91 0.85 10.74
CA THR A 13 -8.45 0.89 10.84
C THR A 13 -7.97 0.25 12.13
N ALA A 14 -8.58 0.56 13.28
CA ALA A 14 -8.19 -0.06 14.55
C ALA A 14 -8.44 -1.57 14.59
N LYS A 15 -9.53 -2.05 13.99
CA LYS A 15 -9.85 -3.49 13.93
C LYS A 15 -8.96 -4.26 12.96
N LEU A 16 -8.55 -3.61 11.87
CA LEU A 16 -7.73 -4.22 10.82
C LEU A 16 -6.24 -3.93 10.99
N ALA A 17 -5.86 -3.16 12.00
CA ALA A 17 -4.46 -2.91 12.32
C ALA A 17 -3.73 -4.26 12.42
N PRO A 18 -2.64 -4.45 11.66
CA PRO A 18 -1.91 -5.70 11.70
C PRO A 18 -1.32 -5.90 13.09
N ASP A 19 -1.14 -7.16 13.47
CA ASP A 19 -0.36 -7.49 14.66
C ASP A 19 1.03 -6.82 14.50
N PRO A 20 1.52 -6.05 15.48
CA PRO A 20 2.85 -5.45 15.43
C PRO A 20 3.98 -6.46 15.17
N GLN A 21 3.75 -7.76 15.42
CA GLN A 21 4.67 -8.86 15.12
C GLN A 21 4.40 -9.57 13.77
N ALA A 22 3.35 -9.20 13.03
CA ALA A 22 2.99 -9.84 11.77
C ALA A 22 3.97 -9.56 10.63
N ASN A 23 4.72 -8.45 10.69
CA ASN A 23 5.73 -8.13 9.68
C ASN A 23 7.09 -8.70 10.12
N PRO A 24 7.58 -9.80 9.50
CA PRO A 24 8.80 -10.44 9.96
C PRO A 24 10.07 -9.74 9.44
N LEU A 25 9.96 -8.86 8.43
CA LEU A 25 11.11 -8.26 7.75
C LEU A 25 11.46 -6.87 8.28
N VAL A 26 10.47 -6.00 8.50
CA VAL A 26 10.73 -4.61 8.95
C VAL A 26 11.56 -4.55 10.24
N PRO A 27 11.33 -5.40 11.26
CA PRO A 27 12.20 -5.43 12.45
C PRO A 27 13.66 -5.80 12.15
N LEU A 28 13.93 -6.61 11.12
CA LEU A 28 15.30 -6.95 10.70
C LEU A 28 15.95 -5.78 9.98
N ILE A 29 15.21 -5.09 9.11
CA ILE A 29 15.66 -3.84 8.48
C ILE A 29 16.03 -2.82 9.56
N ALA A 30 15.15 -2.68 10.58
CA ALA A 30 15.33 -1.78 11.72
C ALA A 30 16.57 -2.02 12.57
N ARG A 31 17.10 -3.26 12.56
CA ARG A 31 18.34 -3.61 13.27
C ARG A 31 19.57 -3.68 12.36
N GLY A 32 19.41 -3.40 11.06
CA GLY A 32 20.48 -3.59 10.08
C GLY A 32 20.80 -5.06 9.77
N GLU A 33 19.89 -5.98 10.10
CA GLU A 33 20.07 -7.43 9.97
C GLU A 33 19.52 -8.00 8.66
N ALA A 34 18.72 -7.23 7.91
CA ALA A 34 18.24 -7.66 6.60
C ALA A 34 19.36 -7.59 5.55
N SER A 35 19.42 -8.57 4.65
CA SER A 35 20.43 -8.57 3.59
C SER A 35 20.15 -7.47 2.56
N ARG A 36 21.20 -6.98 1.89
CA ARG A 36 21.04 -6.06 0.75
C ARG A 36 20.28 -6.71 -0.42
N ASP A 37 20.39 -8.03 -0.58
CA ASP A 37 19.66 -8.78 -1.60
C ASP A 37 18.15 -8.83 -1.30
N THR A 38 17.77 -8.87 -0.02
CA THR A 38 16.36 -8.74 0.41
C THR A 38 15.82 -7.34 0.08
N LEU A 39 16.60 -6.29 0.33
CA LEU A 39 16.24 -4.91 -0.05
C LEU A 39 16.14 -4.75 -1.58
N ALA A 40 17.06 -5.37 -2.31
CA ALA A 40 17.05 -5.39 -3.77
C ALA A 40 15.80 -6.11 -4.32
N THR A 41 15.41 -7.22 -3.70
CA THR A 41 14.17 -7.95 -4.04
C THR A 41 12.94 -7.12 -3.74
N LEU A 42 12.89 -6.42 -2.59
CA LEU A 42 11.83 -5.46 -2.29
C LEU A 42 11.71 -4.39 -3.39
N ALA A 43 12.82 -3.82 -3.85
CA ALA A 43 12.81 -2.84 -4.95
C ALA A 43 12.27 -3.44 -6.25
N LEU A 44 12.67 -4.67 -6.58
CA LEU A 44 12.24 -5.37 -7.80
C LEU A 44 10.75 -5.74 -7.77
N GLU A 45 10.20 -6.16 -6.63
CA GLU A 45 8.77 -6.42 -6.48
C GLU A 45 7.94 -5.14 -6.63
N GLN A 46 8.39 -4.03 -6.03
CA GLN A 46 7.69 -2.74 -6.11
C GLN A 46 7.57 -2.21 -7.56
N ARG A 47 8.50 -2.59 -8.45
CA ARG A 47 8.40 -2.27 -9.89
C ARG A 47 7.19 -2.89 -10.58
N TRP A 48 6.60 -3.94 -10.00
CA TRP A 48 5.37 -4.58 -10.47
C TRP A 48 4.15 -4.13 -9.69
N VAL A 49 4.27 -3.97 -8.37
CA VAL A 49 3.16 -3.54 -7.49
C VAL A 49 2.65 -2.16 -7.89
N ILE A 50 3.54 -1.17 -7.99
CA ILE A 50 3.17 0.23 -8.27
C ILE A 50 2.32 0.39 -9.55
N PRO A 51 2.75 -0.10 -10.74
CA PRO A 51 1.93 0.04 -11.93
C PRO A 51 0.63 -0.78 -11.88
N ALA A 52 0.61 -1.92 -11.18
CA ALA A 52 -0.59 -2.73 -11.01
C ALA A 52 -1.63 -2.00 -10.14
N ASP A 53 -1.22 -1.48 -8.99
CA ASP A 53 -2.09 -0.72 -8.07
C ASP A 53 -2.58 0.57 -8.74
N ARG A 54 -1.70 1.29 -9.45
CA ARG A 54 -2.10 2.47 -10.23
C ARG A 54 -3.22 2.15 -11.22
N LEU A 55 -3.10 1.06 -11.98
CA LEU A 55 -4.11 0.66 -12.95
C LEU A 55 -5.42 0.25 -12.27
N ALA A 56 -5.34 -0.46 -11.14
CA ALA A 56 -6.50 -0.85 -10.36
C ALA A 56 -7.25 0.38 -9.81
N PHE A 57 -6.52 1.38 -9.29
CA PHE A 57 -7.12 2.63 -8.80
C PHE A 57 -7.76 3.43 -9.93
N LEU A 58 -7.10 3.58 -11.09
CA LEU A 58 -7.72 4.22 -12.25
C LEU A 58 -8.99 3.50 -12.70
N HIS A 59 -9.01 2.17 -12.65
CA HIS A 59 -10.20 1.40 -13.00
C HIS A 59 -11.34 1.58 -12.00
N LEU A 60 -11.03 1.64 -10.69
CA LEU A 60 -12.01 1.95 -9.65
C LEU A 60 -12.59 3.36 -9.83
N ALA A 61 -11.75 4.36 -10.11
CA ALA A 61 -12.19 5.72 -10.39
C ALA A 61 -13.14 5.75 -11.59
N GLN A 62 -12.79 5.07 -12.69
CA GLN A 62 -13.64 4.98 -13.88
C GLN A 62 -15.00 4.31 -13.61
N ARG A 63 -15.04 3.31 -12.71
CA ARG A 63 -16.27 2.58 -12.34
C ARG A 63 -17.17 3.34 -11.38
N ALA A 64 -16.63 4.32 -10.64
CA ALA A 64 -17.34 5.12 -9.66
C ALA A 64 -18.25 6.19 -10.30
N THR A 65 -19.04 5.81 -11.32
CA THR A 65 -19.86 6.74 -12.10
C THR A 65 -20.97 7.43 -11.30
N GLU A 66 -21.47 6.76 -10.27
CA GLU A 66 -22.49 7.28 -9.33
C GLU A 66 -21.88 7.67 -7.96
N GLU A 67 -20.55 7.61 -7.83
CA GLU A 67 -19.80 7.79 -6.57
C GLU A 67 -18.61 8.76 -6.78
N PRO A 68 -18.86 10.05 -7.10
CA PRO A 68 -17.80 10.99 -7.50
C PRO A 68 -16.72 11.18 -6.42
N GLU A 69 -17.07 11.10 -5.15
CA GLU A 69 -16.11 11.19 -4.04
C GLU A 69 -15.18 9.97 -3.98
N ALA A 70 -15.68 8.78 -4.34
CA ALA A 70 -14.84 7.59 -4.48
C ALA A 70 -13.94 7.70 -5.71
N ALA A 71 -14.44 8.27 -6.81
CA ALA A 71 -13.63 8.56 -8.00
C ALA A 71 -12.45 9.49 -7.66
N ASP A 72 -12.73 10.63 -7.03
CA ASP A 72 -11.73 11.61 -6.59
C ASP A 72 -10.66 10.99 -5.66
N PHE A 73 -11.08 10.07 -4.77
CA PHE A 73 -10.16 9.35 -3.89
C PHE A 73 -9.21 8.44 -4.69
N PHE A 74 -9.73 7.64 -5.62
CA PHE A 74 -8.90 6.71 -6.40
C PHE A 74 -8.03 7.40 -7.44
N GLU A 75 -8.47 8.51 -8.04
CA GLU A 75 -7.62 9.35 -8.88
C GLU A 75 -6.41 9.89 -8.10
N MET A 76 -6.63 10.37 -6.87
CA MET A 76 -5.53 10.81 -6.01
C MET A 76 -4.54 9.67 -5.71
N LEU A 77 -5.02 8.46 -5.45
CA LEU A 77 -4.14 7.31 -5.22
C LEU A 77 -3.34 6.94 -6.48
N ALA A 78 -3.97 6.94 -7.65
CA ALA A 78 -3.30 6.66 -8.92
C ALA A 78 -2.18 7.68 -9.23
N ASP A 79 -2.39 8.96 -8.89
CA ASP A 79 -1.36 10.00 -8.98
C ASP A 79 -0.23 9.75 -7.96
N GLY A 80 -0.57 9.30 -6.76
CA GLY A 80 0.39 8.88 -5.75
C GLY A 80 1.29 7.74 -6.23
N GLU A 81 0.73 6.70 -6.85
CA GLU A 81 1.49 5.59 -7.42
C GLU A 81 2.42 6.04 -8.56
N ALA A 82 2.00 7.00 -9.39
CA ALA A 82 2.87 7.55 -10.42
C ALA A 82 4.13 8.20 -9.82
N LEU A 83 3.94 9.02 -8.76
CA LEU A 83 5.04 9.65 -8.03
C LEU A 83 5.91 8.61 -7.31
N ALA A 84 5.32 7.57 -6.74
CA ALA A 84 6.04 6.48 -6.10
C ALA A 84 6.96 5.75 -7.09
N GLY A 85 6.48 5.51 -8.31
CA GLY A 85 7.27 4.89 -9.39
C GLY A 85 8.52 5.68 -9.77
N GLU A 86 8.42 7.02 -9.82
CA GLU A 86 9.57 7.90 -10.06
C GLU A 86 10.60 7.81 -8.93
N ARG A 87 10.14 7.78 -7.67
CA ARG A 87 10.97 7.73 -6.47
C ARG A 87 11.59 6.35 -6.20
N LEU A 88 11.09 5.30 -6.85
CA LEU A 88 11.62 3.95 -6.69
C LEU A 88 13.02 3.79 -7.32
N GLN A 89 13.34 4.55 -8.37
CA GLN A 89 14.58 4.37 -9.13
C GLN A 89 15.85 4.58 -8.28
N PRO A 90 15.98 5.66 -7.47
CA PRO A 90 17.12 5.83 -6.58
C PRO A 90 17.28 4.70 -5.56
N PHE A 91 16.17 4.20 -5.00
CA PHE A 91 16.20 3.06 -4.07
C PHE A 91 16.74 1.79 -4.76
N ALA A 92 16.20 1.45 -5.93
CA ALA A 92 16.65 0.31 -6.72
C ALA A 92 18.16 0.42 -7.08
N ALA A 93 18.62 1.60 -7.49
CA ALA A 93 20.02 1.85 -7.80
C ALA A 93 20.92 1.69 -6.56
N ALA A 94 20.50 2.17 -5.38
CA ALA A 94 21.24 2.00 -4.13
C ALA A 94 21.32 0.53 -3.67
N CYS A 95 20.34 -0.29 -4.04
CA CYS A 95 20.37 -1.75 -3.91
C CYS A 95 21.24 -2.45 -4.97
N GLY A 96 21.86 -1.71 -5.90
CA GLY A 96 22.68 -2.26 -6.97
C GLY A 96 21.86 -3.03 -8.03
N ILE A 97 20.60 -2.64 -8.24
CA ILE A 97 19.77 -3.13 -9.34
C ILE A 97 20.12 -2.37 -10.61
N ASP A 98 20.51 -3.11 -11.65
CA ASP A 98 20.73 -2.62 -13.00
C ASP A 98 19.70 -3.24 -13.97
N GLU A 99 19.81 -2.91 -15.25
CA GLU A 99 18.91 -3.41 -16.30
C GLU A 99 19.01 -4.93 -16.49
N ALA A 100 20.19 -5.51 -16.26
CA ALA A 100 20.40 -6.94 -16.38
C ALA A 100 19.68 -7.71 -15.26
N LYS A 101 19.85 -7.28 -14.00
CA LYS A 101 19.12 -7.84 -12.85
C LYS A 101 17.62 -7.64 -12.99
N THR A 102 17.21 -6.46 -13.44
CA THR A 102 15.83 -6.12 -13.76
C THR A 102 15.20 -7.09 -14.76
N SER A 103 15.92 -7.42 -15.83
CA SER A 103 15.40 -8.26 -16.91
C SER A 103 15.41 -9.76 -16.57
N ALA A 104 16.34 -10.17 -15.70
CA ALA A 104 16.44 -11.56 -15.24
C ALA A 104 15.50 -11.88 -14.08
N TYR A 105 14.88 -10.86 -13.48
CA TYR A 105 14.04 -11.03 -12.30
C TYR A 105 12.67 -11.61 -12.64
N GLU A 106 12.29 -12.65 -11.90
CA GLU A 106 10.96 -13.25 -11.91
C GLU A 106 10.24 -12.90 -10.60
N SER A 107 9.06 -12.30 -10.70
CA SER A 107 8.28 -11.88 -9.54
C SER A 107 7.85 -13.07 -8.70
N LEU A 108 7.82 -12.88 -7.39
CA LEU A 108 7.49 -13.93 -6.44
C LEU A 108 5.98 -14.01 -6.28
N PRO A 109 5.36 -15.21 -6.41
CA PRO A 109 3.91 -15.35 -6.30
C PRO A 109 3.33 -14.77 -5.01
N GLY A 110 4.04 -14.92 -3.88
CA GLY A 110 3.61 -14.38 -2.60
C GLY A 110 3.64 -12.85 -2.53
N CYS A 111 4.55 -12.21 -3.26
CA CYS A 111 4.59 -10.75 -3.37
C CYS A 111 3.55 -10.21 -4.37
N GLN A 112 3.18 -11.01 -5.37
CA GLN A 112 2.18 -10.64 -6.35
C GLN A 112 0.73 -10.89 -5.90
N ALA A 113 0.52 -11.57 -4.77
CA ALA A 113 -0.82 -11.84 -4.22
C ALA A 113 -1.58 -10.56 -3.85
N TYR A 114 -0.90 -9.58 -3.24
CA TYR A 114 -1.48 -8.29 -2.88
C TYR A 114 -1.98 -7.49 -4.10
N PRO A 115 -1.14 -7.14 -5.09
CA PRO A 115 -1.59 -6.35 -6.25
C PRO A 115 -2.63 -7.12 -7.10
N SER A 116 -2.56 -8.46 -7.13
CA SER A 116 -3.59 -9.29 -7.77
C SER A 116 -4.95 -9.14 -7.08
N TYR A 117 -4.97 -9.00 -5.75
CA TYR A 117 -6.19 -8.79 -5.00
C TYR A 117 -6.72 -7.36 -5.12
N VAL A 118 -5.85 -6.35 -5.17
CA VAL A 118 -6.25 -4.97 -5.47
C VAL A 118 -6.90 -4.89 -6.86
N ALA A 119 -6.32 -5.57 -7.86
CA ALA A 119 -6.95 -5.70 -9.18
C ALA A 119 -8.30 -6.45 -9.12
N TRP A 120 -8.43 -7.49 -8.30
CA TRP A 120 -9.70 -8.17 -8.08
C TRP A 120 -10.75 -7.24 -7.47
N LEU A 121 -10.37 -6.42 -6.47
CA LEU A 121 -11.26 -5.40 -5.90
C LEU A 121 -11.70 -4.40 -6.97
N ALA A 122 -10.78 -3.94 -7.81
CA ALA A 122 -11.10 -3.03 -8.90
C ALA A 122 -12.13 -3.59 -9.88
N LEU A 123 -12.09 -4.90 -10.13
CA LEU A 123 -13.01 -5.58 -11.04
C LEU A 123 -14.35 -5.93 -10.39
N ASN A 124 -14.41 -6.14 -9.07
CA ASN A 124 -15.55 -6.82 -8.44
C ASN A 124 -16.20 -6.04 -7.30
N ALA A 125 -15.47 -5.22 -6.56
CA ALA A 125 -16.02 -4.48 -5.43
C ALA A 125 -16.83 -3.27 -5.90
N THR A 126 -17.73 -2.81 -5.03
CA THR A 126 -18.25 -1.44 -5.08
C THR A 126 -17.10 -0.47 -4.76
N PRO A 127 -16.93 0.63 -5.51
CA PRO A 127 -15.91 1.63 -5.24
C PRO A 127 -15.82 2.06 -3.77
N THR A 128 -16.93 2.44 -3.12
CA THR A 128 -16.87 2.85 -1.70
C THR A 128 -16.50 1.72 -0.73
N ASP A 129 -16.86 0.47 -1.00
CA ASP A 129 -16.39 -0.68 -0.20
C ASP A 129 -14.86 -0.81 -0.29
N ALA A 130 -14.32 -0.62 -1.50
CA ALA A 130 -12.88 -0.64 -1.74
C ALA A 130 -12.17 0.55 -1.07
N VAL A 131 -12.77 1.75 -1.04
CA VAL A 131 -12.22 2.91 -0.30
C VAL A 131 -12.00 2.53 1.16
N LEU A 132 -13.04 2.06 1.85
CA LEU A 132 -12.95 1.73 3.27
C LEU A 132 -11.92 0.62 3.53
N ALA A 133 -11.89 -0.41 2.69
CA ALA A 133 -10.95 -1.52 2.81
C ALA A 133 -9.48 -1.08 2.62
N ILE A 134 -9.20 -0.27 1.60
CA ILE A 134 -7.86 0.19 1.25
C ILE A 134 -7.35 1.22 2.24
N THR A 135 -8.19 2.19 2.66
CA THR A 135 -7.78 3.20 3.65
C THR A 135 -7.36 2.58 4.98
N ALA A 136 -8.05 1.53 5.43
CA ALA A 136 -7.68 0.81 6.64
C ALA A 136 -6.33 0.10 6.54
N ASN A 137 -5.86 -0.23 5.33
CA ASN A 137 -4.56 -0.86 5.11
C ASN A 137 -3.40 0.14 5.15
N PHE A 138 -3.59 1.37 4.65
CA PHE A 138 -2.51 2.35 4.52
C PHE A 138 -1.87 2.80 5.84
N SER A 139 -2.60 2.77 6.96
CA SER A 139 -2.03 3.24 8.24
C SER A 139 -0.83 2.41 8.68
N ALA A 140 -0.82 1.10 8.39
CA ALA A 140 0.29 0.22 8.73
C ALA A 140 1.49 0.46 7.80
N TRP A 141 1.23 0.54 6.50
CA TRP A 141 2.23 0.77 5.46
C TRP A 141 3.05 2.05 5.70
N GLY A 142 2.39 3.16 6.06
CA GLY A 142 3.09 4.42 6.36
C GLY A 142 4.06 4.29 7.53
N GLY A 143 3.68 3.55 8.58
CA GLY A 143 4.55 3.25 9.72
C GLY A 143 5.75 2.39 9.34
N TYR A 144 5.54 1.35 8.51
CA TYR A 144 6.63 0.52 7.98
C TYR A 144 7.61 1.33 7.14
N CYS A 145 7.10 2.19 6.25
CA CYS A 145 7.92 3.06 5.43
C CYS A 145 8.77 4.03 6.27
N ALA A 146 8.20 4.62 7.32
CA ALA A 146 8.94 5.49 8.23
C ALA A 146 10.12 4.74 8.87
N THR A 147 9.88 3.54 9.40
CA THR A 147 10.94 2.69 9.99
C THR A 147 11.99 2.31 8.95
N ILE A 148 11.59 1.88 7.75
CA ILE A 148 12.52 1.49 6.68
C ILE A 148 13.40 2.68 6.28
N ALA A 149 12.81 3.86 6.05
CA ALA A 149 13.54 5.05 5.61
C ALA A 149 14.61 5.50 6.62
N GLU A 150 14.28 5.48 7.92
CA GLU A 150 15.24 5.78 8.98
C GLU A 150 16.38 4.73 8.99
N SER A 151 16.01 3.45 8.92
CA SER A 151 16.95 2.33 9.03
C SER A 151 17.92 2.26 7.85
N LEU A 152 17.45 2.55 6.62
CA LEU A 152 18.29 2.60 5.42
C LEU A 152 19.43 3.61 5.56
N ARG A 153 19.16 4.77 6.17
CA ARG A 153 20.17 5.79 6.44
C ARG A 153 21.16 5.34 7.53
N VAL A 154 20.64 4.78 8.62
CA VAL A 154 21.43 4.45 9.81
C VAL A 154 22.31 3.22 9.61
N HIS A 155 21.81 2.18 8.93
CA HIS A 155 22.44 0.86 8.89
C HIS A 155 22.99 0.48 7.51
N TYR A 156 22.53 1.11 6.43
CA TYR A 156 22.88 0.72 5.06
C TYR A 156 23.60 1.82 4.28
N ASP A 157 23.85 2.99 4.89
CA ASP A 157 24.50 4.16 4.27
C ASP A 157 23.75 4.67 3.02
N PHE A 158 22.42 4.52 2.97
CA PHE A 158 21.62 5.04 1.85
C PHE A 158 21.47 6.55 1.95
N THR A 159 21.47 7.23 0.82
CA THR A 159 21.25 8.68 0.73
C THR A 159 19.78 9.04 0.95
N ASP A 160 19.49 10.31 1.21
CA ASP A 160 18.10 10.80 1.27
C ASP A 160 17.34 10.55 -0.03
N GLU A 161 18.02 10.66 -1.17
CA GLU A 161 17.42 10.36 -2.47
C GLU A 161 16.99 8.89 -2.58
N ALA A 162 17.83 7.96 -2.10
CA ALA A 162 17.51 6.53 -2.07
C ALA A 162 16.40 6.17 -1.07
N CYS A 163 16.15 7.03 -0.07
CA CYS A 163 15.08 6.84 0.91
C CYS A 163 13.75 7.51 0.50
N ALA A 164 13.75 8.35 -0.54
CA ALA A 164 12.62 9.20 -0.93
C ALA A 164 11.34 8.42 -1.27
N PHE A 165 11.45 7.18 -1.74
CA PHE A 165 10.31 6.28 -1.95
C PHE A 165 9.57 5.99 -0.65
N PHE A 166 10.29 5.59 0.41
CA PHE A 166 9.69 5.30 1.70
C PHE A 166 9.27 6.59 2.43
N ASP A 167 10.06 7.65 2.34
CA ASP A 167 9.69 8.95 2.93
C ASP A 167 8.37 9.49 2.35
N PHE A 168 8.08 9.19 1.08
CA PHE A 168 6.81 9.58 0.45
C PHE A 168 5.59 9.02 1.18
N PHE A 169 5.61 7.71 1.45
CA PHE A 169 4.52 7.01 2.12
C PHE A 169 4.52 7.21 3.64
N ALA A 170 5.67 7.55 4.24
CA ALA A 170 5.79 7.83 5.67
C ALA A 170 5.17 9.19 6.08
N GLN A 171 5.00 10.11 5.13
CA GLN A 171 4.46 11.43 5.42
C GLN A 171 2.94 11.39 5.64
N PRO A 172 2.40 12.18 6.60
CA PRO A 172 0.96 12.35 6.72
C PRO A 172 0.34 12.84 5.41
N ALA A 173 -0.83 12.31 5.07
CA ALA A 173 -1.57 12.69 3.86
C ALA A 173 -2.96 13.28 4.18
N PRO A 174 -3.07 14.47 4.82
CA PRO A 174 -4.37 15.02 5.23
C PRO A 174 -5.37 15.21 4.09
N ALA A 175 -4.89 15.42 2.86
CA ALA A 175 -5.75 15.50 1.68
C ALA A 175 -6.35 14.15 1.31
N LEU A 176 -5.60 13.06 1.48
CA LEU A 176 -6.08 11.69 1.29
C LEU A 176 -7.11 11.34 2.36
N ASP A 177 -6.81 11.64 3.63
CA ASP A 177 -7.73 11.38 4.76
C ASP A 177 -9.09 12.07 4.57
N ARG A 178 -9.07 13.33 4.08
CA ARG A 178 -10.30 14.07 3.76
C ARG A 178 -11.09 13.43 2.63
N ARG A 179 -10.43 12.97 1.56
CA ARG A 179 -11.09 12.31 0.42
C ARG A 179 -11.66 10.95 0.82
N ALA A 180 -10.92 10.16 1.60
CA ALA A 180 -11.41 8.91 2.15
C ALA A 180 -12.67 9.13 3.01
N THR A 181 -12.62 10.12 3.91
CA THR A 181 -13.77 10.47 4.77
C THR A 181 -14.98 10.90 3.94
N ALA A 182 -14.77 11.73 2.91
CA ALA A 182 -15.84 12.18 2.03
C ALA A 182 -16.49 11.01 1.25
N ALA A 183 -15.67 10.13 0.68
CA ALA A 183 -16.14 8.95 -0.06
C ALA A 183 -16.92 7.98 0.84
N VAL A 184 -16.41 7.67 2.04
CA VAL A 184 -17.11 6.81 3.01
C VAL A 184 -18.42 7.46 3.47
N GLN A 185 -18.44 8.77 3.70
CA GLN A 185 -19.67 9.48 4.07
C GLN A 185 -20.70 9.43 2.94
N ALA A 186 -20.28 9.66 1.69
CA ALA A 186 -21.16 9.57 0.54
C ALA A 186 -21.73 8.15 0.38
N GLY A 187 -20.93 7.10 0.57
CA GLY A 187 -21.41 5.71 0.54
C GLY A 187 -22.39 5.36 1.67
N LEU A 188 -22.21 5.95 2.87
CA LEU A 188 -23.18 5.83 3.97
C LEU A 188 -24.49 6.53 3.63
N ASP A 189 -24.43 7.74 3.08
CA ASP A 189 -25.61 8.57 2.78
C ASP A 189 -26.43 7.99 1.62
N THR A 190 -25.76 7.39 0.63
CA THR A 190 -26.38 6.77 -0.56
C THR A 190 -26.78 5.31 -0.34
N GLY A 191 -26.22 4.65 0.68
CA GLY A 191 -26.44 3.22 0.95
C GLY A 191 -25.63 2.28 0.05
N PHE A 192 -24.64 2.79 -0.68
CA PHE A 192 -23.73 1.96 -1.48
C PHE A 192 -22.72 1.20 -0.64
N LEU A 193 -22.39 1.68 0.56
CA LEU A 193 -21.41 1.06 1.43
C LEU A 193 -21.96 -0.20 2.11
N ASN A 194 -21.31 -1.33 1.87
CA ASN A 194 -21.47 -2.56 2.61
C ASN A 194 -20.29 -2.75 3.58
N GLU A 195 -20.49 -2.36 4.84
CA GLU A 195 -19.46 -2.43 5.89
C GLU A 195 -18.88 -3.84 6.09
N ASP A 196 -19.70 -4.89 5.97
CA ASP A 196 -19.26 -6.27 6.20
C ASP A 196 -18.35 -6.76 5.07
N LEU A 197 -18.67 -6.42 3.82
CA LEU A 197 -17.81 -6.71 2.67
C LEU A 197 -16.52 -5.90 2.72
N ALA A 198 -16.59 -4.59 2.98
CA ALA A 198 -15.41 -3.75 3.11
C ALA A 198 -14.45 -4.27 4.21
N GLN A 199 -14.98 -4.69 5.35
CA GLN A 199 -14.17 -5.31 6.41
C GLN A 199 -13.59 -6.67 5.98
N ALA A 200 -14.31 -7.49 5.23
CA ALA A 200 -13.80 -8.75 4.71
C ALA A 200 -12.66 -8.52 3.71
N TYR A 201 -12.79 -7.53 2.83
CA TYR A 201 -11.75 -7.13 1.89
C TYR A 201 -10.50 -6.62 2.61
N GLY A 202 -10.68 -5.74 3.60
CA GLY A 202 -9.56 -5.21 4.39
C GLY A 202 -8.80 -6.30 5.16
N ARG A 203 -9.48 -7.32 5.71
CA ARG A 203 -8.81 -8.47 6.34
C ARG A 203 -7.94 -9.25 5.36
N LEU A 204 -8.40 -9.42 4.13
CA LEU A 204 -7.67 -10.17 3.11
C LEU A 204 -6.49 -9.35 2.56
N LEU A 205 -6.64 -8.03 2.39
CA LEU A 205 -5.53 -7.11 2.08
C LEU A 205 -4.40 -7.23 3.12
N GLN A 206 -4.74 -7.14 4.41
CA GLN A 206 -3.76 -7.29 5.50
C GLN A 206 -3.06 -8.66 5.50
N SER A 207 -3.81 -9.72 5.18
CA SER A 207 -3.24 -11.07 5.08
C SER A 207 -2.27 -11.19 3.89
N TYR A 208 -2.59 -10.59 2.75
CA TYR A 208 -1.70 -10.57 1.59
C TYR A 208 -0.50 -9.64 1.77
N GLU A 209 -0.64 -8.53 2.49
CA GLU A 209 0.51 -7.72 2.89
C GLU A 209 1.44 -8.50 3.82
N SER A 210 0.90 -9.23 4.80
CA SER A 210 1.71 -10.10 5.67
C SER A 210 2.43 -11.21 4.88
N LEU A 211 1.76 -11.77 3.85
CA LEU A 211 2.36 -12.73 2.93
C LEU A 211 3.48 -12.11 2.09
N PHE A 212 3.31 -10.88 1.62
CA PHE A 212 4.33 -10.13 0.89
C PHE A 212 5.62 -10.02 1.71
N TRP A 213 5.52 -9.55 2.96
CA TRP A 213 6.67 -9.41 3.85
C TRP A 213 7.33 -10.75 4.20
N SER A 214 6.53 -11.79 4.43
CA SER A 214 7.02 -13.14 4.69
C SER A 214 7.74 -13.75 3.48
N THR A 215 7.25 -13.49 2.26
CA THR A 215 7.83 -13.98 1.01
C THR A 215 9.19 -13.35 0.75
N LEU A 216 9.33 -12.04 0.99
CA LEU A 216 10.62 -11.35 0.89
C LEU A 216 11.65 -11.92 1.88
N LEU A 217 11.23 -12.30 3.09
CA LEU A 217 12.13 -12.86 4.09
C LEU A 217 12.60 -14.28 3.75
N GLN A 218 11.78 -15.10 3.08
CA GLN A 218 12.15 -16.48 2.73
C GLN A 218 13.34 -16.58 1.75
N LEU A 219 13.74 -15.45 1.17
CA LEU A 219 14.89 -15.34 0.27
C LEU A 219 16.15 -14.77 0.96
N ALA A 220 16.07 -14.45 2.25
CA ALA A 220 17.19 -13.92 3.05
C ALA A 220 18.13 -15.01 3.59
#